data_AF-A0A3D4BAJ7-F1
#
_entry.id   AF-A0A3D4BAJ7-F1
#
_cell.length_a   1.000
_cell.length_b   1.000
_cell.length_c   1.000
_cell.angle_alpha   90.00
_cell.angle_beta   90.00
_cell.angle_gamma   90.00
#
_symmetry.space_group_name_H-M   'P 1'
#
loop_
_entity.id
_entity.type
_entity.pdbx_description
1 polymer ?
#
loop_
_entity_poly.entity_id
_entity_poly.type
_entity_poly.pdbx_seq_one_letter_code
_entity_poly.pdbx_strand_id
1 'polypeptide(L)'
;INYNQAFLGDKIRIPTLKGYVNLVIPGGTQSGQILRISGRGLPRLRGNGQGHQLVKITVLKETVPSLSQLRRMKPIEFEHRVAKMYSELGYKNEITDKAAGDGGIDIILRKMGKKYLVQCKRYSEKNTIKVAVVRELRGVVASENADGGWVVTTSTFTKAAKEFAKKNNILKLIDSSDLMDDMKKSLA
;
A
#
# COMPACT_ATOMS: atom_id res chain seq x y z
N ILE A 1 -11.12 2.28 13.09
CA ILE A 1 -10.72 0.93 13.55
C ILE A 1 -10.39 0.08 12.33
N ASN A 2 -9.59 -0.98 12.47
CA ASN A 2 -9.34 -1.92 11.36
C ASN A 2 -10.49 -2.94 11.24
N TYR A 3 -10.47 -3.73 10.16
CA TYR A 3 -11.51 -4.73 9.89
C TYR A 3 -11.62 -5.81 10.98
N ASN A 4 -10.50 -6.29 11.53
CA ASN A 4 -10.49 -7.33 12.57
C ASN A 4 -11.15 -6.85 13.87
N GLN A 5 -10.85 -5.62 14.29
CA GLN A 5 -11.47 -4.99 15.46
C GLN A 5 -12.99 -4.82 15.26
N ALA A 6 -13.42 -4.49 14.05
CA ALA A 6 -14.83 -4.35 13.74
C ALA A 6 -15.57 -5.69 13.75
N PHE A 7 -14.92 -6.76 13.26
CA PHE A 7 -15.49 -8.10 13.18
C PHE A 7 -15.55 -8.80 14.54
N LEU A 8 -14.44 -8.84 15.26
CA LEU A 8 -14.32 -9.54 16.55
C LEU A 8 -14.86 -8.72 17.73
N GLY A 9 -14.94 -7.40 17.57
CA GLY A 9 -15.16 -6.47 18.67
C GLY A 9 -13.86 -6.11 19.38
N ASP A 10 -13.86 -4.96 20.05
CA ASP A 10 -12.67 -4.44 20.74
C ASP A 10 -13.07 -3.39 21.81
N LYS A 11 -12.15 -3.00 22.69
CA LYS A 11 -12.31 -1.88 23.61
C LYS A 11 -11.31 -0.80 23.27
N ILE A 12 -11.79 0.31 22.70
CA ILE A 12 -10.94 1.41 22.28
C ILE A 12 -11.08 2.62 23.20
N ARG A 13 -9.98 3.30 23.51
CA ARG A 13 -9.99 4.55 24.27
C ARG A 13 -10.23 5.72 23.33
N ILE A 14 -11.26 6.52 23.60
CA ILE A 14 -11.65 7.66 22.77
C ILE A 14 -11.75 8.96 23.56
N PRO A 15 -11.46 10.11 22.92
CA PRO A 15 -11.60 11.42 23.56
C PRO A 15 -13.08 11.83 23.69
N THR A 16 -13.35 12.55 24.77
CA THR A 16 -14.62 13.18 25.11
C THR A 16 -14.34 14.61 25.57
N LEU A 17 -15.37 15.43 25.76
CA LEU A 17 -15.21 16.80 26.29
C LEU A 17 -14.58 16.85 27.70
N LYS A 18 -14.55 15.73 28.43
CA LYS A 18 -14.08 15.64 29.84
C LYS A 18 -12.94 14.64 30.02
N GLY A 19 -12.10 14.45 29.01
CA GLY A 19 -11.03 13.45 29.00
C GLY A 19 -11.39 12.23 28.17
N TYR A 20 -11.02 11.03 28.61
CA TYR A 20 -11.15 9.82 27.78
C TYR A 20 -12.12 8.80 28.38
N VAL A 21 -12.73 8.00 27.51
CA VAL A 21 -13.60 6.87 27.89
C VAL A 21 -13.25 5.66 27.03
N ASN A 22 -13.39 4.47 27.60
CA ASN A 22 -13.30 3.22 26.87
C ASN A 22 -14.64 2.92 26.20
N LEU A 23 -14.67 2.94 24.87
CA LEU A 23 -15.79 2.54 24.05
C LEU A 23 -15.66 1.07 23.70
N VAL A 24 -16.70 0.29 24.03
CA VAL A 24 -16.83 -1.09 23.58
C VAL A 24 -17.36 -1.09 22.15
N ILE A 25 -16.62 -1.71 21.24
CA ILE A 25 -17.01 -1.98 19.85
C ILE A 25 -17.64 -3.37 19.84
N PRO A 26 -18.95 -3.50 19.55
CA PRO A 26 -19.57 -4.80 19.36
C PRO A 26 -18.93 -5.57 18.20
N GLY A 27 -18.84 -6.89 18.30
CA GLY A 27 -18.50 -7.73 17.16
C GLY A 27 -19.52 -7.53 16.02
N GLY A 28 -19.05 -7.59 14.78
CA GLY A 28 -19.87 -7.32 13.58
C GLY A 28 -20.21 -5.84 13.35
N THR A 29 -19.51 -4.90 13.99
CA THR A 29 -19.73 -3.46 13.78
C THR A 29 -19.45 -3.07 12.33
N GLN A 30 -20.40 -2.40 11.68
CA GLN A 30 -20.27 -1.96 10.29
C GLN A 30 -19.67 -0.54 10.18
N SER A 31 -19.03 -0.25 9.04
CA SER A 31 -18.54 1.10 8.75
C SER A 31 -19.71 2.07 8.62
N GLY A 32 -19.62 3.22 9.28
CA GLY A 32 -20.67 4.22 9.36
C GLY A 32 -21.61 4.06 10.56
N GLN A 33 -21.58 2.93 11.27
CA GLN A 33 -22.40 2.71 12.45
C GLN A 33 -22.10 3.76 13.54
N ILE A 34 -23.15 4.29 14.16
CA ILE A 34 -23.05 5.29 15.22
C ILE A 34 -23.23 4.61 16.57
N LEU A 35 -22.23 4.74 17.44
CA LEU A 35 -22.31 4.31 18.84
C LEU A 35 -22.55 5.52 19.74
N ARG A 36 -23.45 5.36 20.71
CA ARG A 36 -23.83 6.42 21.65
C ARG A 36 -23.16 6.24 22.99
N ILE A 37 -22.53 7.31 23.50
CA ILE A 37 -21.98 7.37 24.85
C ILE A 37 -22.90 8.20 25.73
N SER A 38 -23.56 7.54 26.67
CA SER A 38 -24.49 8.17 27.61
C SER A 38 -23.78 9.20 28.51
N GLY A 39 -24.41 10.37 28.73
CA GLY A 39 -23.91 11.40 29.65
C GLY A 39 -22.57 12.08 29.30
N ARG A 40 -22.03 11.90 28.09
CA ARG A 40 -20.73 12.50 27.67
C ARG A 40 -20.86 13.60 26.63
N GLY A 41 -22.07 14.07 26.33
CA GLY A 41 -22.32 15.17 25.40
C GLY A 41 -22.31 16.55 26.07
N LEU A 42 -22.70 17.57 25.31
CA LEU A 42 -22.75 18.95 25.76
C LEU A 42 -23.77 19.16 26.91
N PRO A 43 -23.54 20.14 27.80
CA PRO A 43 -24.54 20.59 28.77
C PRO A 43 -25.81 21.09 28.07
N ARG A 44 -26.97 20.90 28.71
CA ARG A 44 -28.23 21.46 28.20
C ARG A 44 -28.29 22.97 28.49
N LEU A 45 -28.64 23.78 27.49
CA LEU A 45 -28.64 25.26 27.60
C LEU A 45 -29.66 25.83 28.59
N ARG A 46 -30.74 25.09 28.91
CA ARG A 46 -31.84 25.54 29.78
C ARG A 46 -32.34 24.46 30.75
N GLY A 47 -31.46 23.64 31.31
CA GLY A 47 -31.85 22.64 32.32
C GLY A 47 -30.69 21.83 32.89
N ASN A 48 -30.98 21.00 33.89
CA ASN A 48 -29.98 20.12 34.49
C ASN A 48 -29.71 18.90 33.59
N GLY A 49 -28.44 18.54 33.46
CA GLY A 49 -28.00 17.32 32.77
C GLY A 49 -27.08 17.55 31.57
N GLN A 50 -26.63 16.45 30.98
CA GLN A 50 -25.71 16.41 29.84
C GLN A 50 -26.32 15.58 28.71
N GLY A 51 -26.01 15.97 27.47
CA GLY A 51 -26.35 15.21 26.28
C GLY A 51 -25.52 13.94 26.13
N HIS A 52 -25.59 13.35 24.95
CA HIS A 52 -24.81 12.17 24.57
C HIS A 52 -23.72 12.53 23.57
N GLN A 53 -22.62 11.80 23.60
CA GLN A 53 -21.64 11.85 22.53
C GLN A 53 -21.94 10.74 21.53
N LEU A 54 -22.03 11.10 20.26
CA LEU A 54 -22.22 10.15 19.16
C LEU A 54 -20.87 9.91 18.50
N VAL A 55 -20.49 8.64 18.34
CA VAL A 55 -19.23 8.23 17.74
C VAL A 55 -19.55 7.48 16.47
N LYS A 56 -19.20 8.06 15.32
CA LYS A 56 -19.30 7.38 14.03
C LYS A 56 -18.08 6.47 13.86
N ILE A 57 -18.32 5.18 13.73
CA ILE A 57 -17.27 4.20 13.51
C ILE A 57 -16.91 4.18 12.03
N THR A 58 -15.64 4.38 11.70
CA THR A 58 -15.10 4.12 10.37
C THR A 58 -14.22 2.88 10.43
N VAL A 59 -14.65 1.83 9.73
CA VAL A 59 -13.88 0.61 9.55
C VAL A 59 -12.97 0.80 8.35
N LEU A 60 -11.67 0.79 8.60
CA LEU A 60 -10.65 0.80 7.57
C LEU A 60 -10.52 -0.63 7.05
N LYS A 61 -11.13 -0.88 5.89
CA LYS A 61 -10.86 -2.09 5.12
C LYS A 61 -9.53 -1.88 4.40
N GLU A 62 -8.60 -2.83 4.52
CA GLU A 62 -7.44 -2.86 3.63
C GLU A 62 -7.96 -3.18 2.22
N THR A 63 -8.24 -2.14 1.44
CA THR A 63 -8.64 -2.28 0.05
C THR A 63 -7.44 -2.08 -0.86
N VAL A 64 -7.49 -2.66 -2.06
CA VAL A 64 -6.57 -2.28 -3.12
C VAL A 64 -6.75 -0.78 -3.36
N PRO A 65 -5.70 0.05 -3.20
CA PRO A 65 -5.80 1.46 -3.54
C PRO A 65 -6.12 1.58 -5.03
N SER A 66 -6.98 2.54 -5.38
CA SER A 66 -7.19 2.88 -6.78
C SER A 66 -5.88 3.36 -7.43
N LEU A 67 -5.76 3.19 -8.74
CA LEU A 67 -4.60 3.69 -9.50
C LEU A 67 -4.37 5.20 -9.28
N SER A 68 -5.45 5.97 -9.15
CA SER A 68 -5.41 7.40 -8.83
C SER A 68 -4.86 7.71 -7.43
N GLN A 69 -5.00 6.81 -6.46
CA GLN A 69 -4.36 6.93 -5.16
C GLN A 69 -2.87 6.60 -5.25
N LEU A 70 -2.51 5.51 -5.95
CA LEU A 70 -1.10 5.12 -6.16
C LEU A 70 -0.29 6.23 -6.84
N ARG A 71 -0.87 6.90 -7.85
CA ARG A 71 -0.23 8.03 -8.54
C ARG A 71 -0.01 9.26 -7.65
N ARG A 72 -0.81 9.41 -6.57
CA ARG A 72 -0.74 10.55 -5.64
C ARG A 72 0.17 10.30 -4.43
N MET A 73 0.41 9.03 -4.06
CA MET A 73 1.30 8.64 -2.95
C MET A 73 2.74 9.10 -3.19
N LYS A 74 3.47 9.48 -2.14
CA LYS A 74 4.90 9.83 -2.28
C LYS A 74 5.69 8.63 -2.84
N PRO A 75 6.84 8.83 -3.52
CA PRO A 75 7.64 7.73 -4.07
C PRO A 75 7.94 6.62 -3.05
N ILE A 76 8.40 7.00 -1.85
CA ILE A 76 8.68 6.08 -0.76
C ILE A 76 7.42 5.30 -0.33
N GLU A 77 6.27 5.97 -0.21
CA GLU A 77 4.99 5.31 0.12
C GLU A 77 4.57 4.30 -0.96
N PHE A 78 4.81 4.63 -2.24
CA PHE A 78 4.55 3.74 -3.35
C PHE A 78 5.46 2.50 -3.30
N GLU A 79 6.75 2.67 -3.03
CA GLU A 79 7.72 1.58 -2.85
C GLU A 79 7.30 0.66 -1.71
N HIS A 80 6.96 1.22 -0.53
CA HIS A 80 6.42 0.44 0.58
C HIS A 80 5.13 -0.29 0.22
N ARG A 81 4.24 0.31 -0.59
CA ARG A 81 3.00 -0.35 -0.99
C ARG A 81 3.25 -1.53 -1.92
N VAL A 82 4.16 -1.39 -2.88
CA VAL A 82 4.59 -2.47 -3.77
C VAL A 82 5.29 -3.57 -2.97
N ALA A 83 6.17 -3.20 -2.04
CA ALA A 83 6.83 -4.15 -1.14
C ALA A 83 5.82 -4.95 -0.31
N LYS A 84 4.83 -4.28 0.31
CA LYS A 84 3.75 -4.92 1.07
C LYS A 84 2.95 -5.91 0.21
N MET A 85 2.58 -5.51 -1.00
CA MET A 85 1.89 -6.40 -1.95
C MET A 85 2.71 -7.67 -2.23
N TYR A 86 4.02 -7.55 -2.44
CA TYR A 86 4.86 -8.72 -2.65
C TYR A 86 5.09 -9.55 -1.38
N SER A 87 5.11 -8.94 -0.18
CA SER A 87 5.03 -9.68 1.09
C SER A 87 3.81 -10.60 1.13
N GLU A 88 2.64 -10.04 0.80
CA GLU A 88 1.36 -10.74 0.78
C GLU A 88 1.34 -11.89 -0.25
N LEU A 89 2.03 -11.70 -1.38
CA LEU A 89 2.25 -12.75 -2.38
C LEU A 89 3.35 -13.77 -2.00
N GLY A 90 3.85 -13.73 -0.77
CA GLY A 90 4.80 -14.68 -0.21
C GLY A 90 6.27 -14.44 -0.57
N TYR A 91 6.64 -13.22 -0.92
CA TYR A 91 8.05 -12.83 -1.08
C TYR A 91 8.59 -12.26 0.23
N LYS A 92 9.82 -12.64 0.59
CA LYS A 92 10.60 -11.82 1.53
C LYS A 92 11.04 -10.56 0.79
N ASN A 93 11.03 -9.41 1.43
CA ASN A 93 11.43 -8.15 0.82
C ASN A 93 12.27 -7.31 1.76
N GLU A 94 13.09 -6.46 1.15
CA GLU A 94 13.95 -5.46 1.78
C GLU A 94 13.87 -4.19 0.93
N ILE A 95 13.72 -3.04 1.59
CA ILE A 95 13.70 -1.73 0.93
C ILE A 95 15.10 -1.15 1.00
N THR A 96 15.62 -0.70 -0.13
CA THR A 96 16.96 -0.15 -0.25
C THR A 96 16.95 1.34 0.07
N ASP A 97 18.02 1.84 0.68
CA ASP A 97 18.19 3.27 0.88
C ASP A 97 18.72 3.91 -0.40
N LYS A 98 18.02 4.92 -0.91
CA LYS A 98 18.39 5.63 -2.14
C LYS A 98 19.73 6.35 -2.05
N ALA A 99 20.20 6.59 -0.82
CA ALA A 99 21.52 7.19 -0.58
C ALA A 99 22.68 6.24 -0.93
N ALA A 100 22.46 4.92 -1.02
CA ALA A 100 23.51 3.93 -1.20
C ALA A 100 24.10 3.86 -2.63
N GLY A 101 23.46 4.50 -3.63
CA GLY A 101 23.99 4.51 -5.00
C GLY A 101 23.76 3.21 -5.78
N ASP A 102 22.81 2.37 -5.35
CA ASP A 102 22.54 1.02 -5.87
C ASP A 102 21.90 0.98 -7.28
N GLY A 103 22.25 1.91 -8.17
CA GLY A 103 21.73 1.92 -9.55
C GLY A 103 20.20 2.14 -9.65
N GLY A 104 19.60 2.71 -8.60
CA GLY A 104 18.18 3.02 -8.54
C GLY A 104 17.27 1.82 -8.31
N ILE A 105 17.75 0.77 -7.64
CA ILE A 105 16.90 -0.28 -7.04
C ILE A 105 16.19 0.30 -5.83
N ASP A 106 14.90 0.01 -5.71
CA ASP A 106 14.06 0.45 -4.58
C ASP A 106 13.68 -0.71 -3.64
N ILE A 107 13.58 -1.94 -4.16
CA ILE A 107 13.18 -3.12 -3.39
C ILE A 107 13.97 -4.36 -3.85
N ILE A 108 14.44 -5.17 -2.91
CA ILE A 108 14.98 -6.50 -3.16
C ILE A 108 13.96 -7.54 -2.72
N LEU A 109 13.53 -8.41 -3.63
CA LEU A 109 12.60 -9.51 -3.35
C LEU A 109 13.33 -10.85 -3.35
N ARG A 110 12.90 -11.76 -2.46
CA ARG A 110 13.42 -13.12 -2.37
C ARG A 110 12.29 -14.13 -2.24
N LYS A 111 12.28 -15.15 -3.10
CA LYS A 111 11.32 -16.26 -3.04
C LYS A 111 11.93 -17.52 -3.64
N MET A 112 11.75 -18.66 -2.96
CA MET A 112 12.28 -19.97 -3.41
C MET A 112 13.77 -19.93 -3.79
N GLY A 113 14.59 -19.26 -2.98
CA GLY A 113 16.04 -19.13 -3.22
C GLY A 113 16.44 -18.11 -4.28
N LYS A 114 15.50 -17.54 -5.04
CA LYS A 114 15.80 -16.55 -6.09
C LYS A 114 15.76 -15.12 -5.57
N LYS A 115 16.68 -14.27 -6.04
CA LYS A 115 16.80 -12.82 -5.76
C LYS A 115 16.30 -12.03 -6.96
N TYR A 116 15.34 -11.13 -6.74
CA TYR A 116 14.84 -10.21 -7.77
C TYR A 116 15.05 -8.77 -7.33
N LEU A 117 15.58 -7.94 -8.23
CA LEU A 117 15.75 -6.50 -8.00
C LEU A 117 14.56 -5.75 -8.59
N VAL A 118 13.96 -4.84 -7.83
CA VAL A 118 12.78 -4.11 -8.26
C VAL A 118 13.07 -2.62 -8.27
N GLN A 119 12.77 -2.00 -9.40
CA GLN A 119 12.78 -0.56 -9.57
C GLN A 119 11.35 -0.06 -9.76
N CYS A 120 10.95 0.87 -8.90
CA CYS A 120 9.65 1.51 -8.89
C CYS A 120 9.74 2.88 -9.58
N LYS A 121 8.98 3.04 -10.68
CA LYS A 121 8.84 4.33 -11.36
C LYS A 121 7.40 4.81 -11.28
N ARG A 122 7.09 5.69 -10.31
CA ARG A 122 5.79 6.35 -10.18
C ARG A 122 5.69 7.51 -11.17
N TYR A 123 5.05 7.29 -12.31
CA TYR A 123 4.79 8.32 -13.33
C TYR A 123 3.30 8.54 -13.57
N SER A 124 2.95 9.72 -14.08
CA SER A 124 1.63 9.98 -14.67
C SER A 124 1.47 9.18 -15.96
N GLU A 125 0.22 8.92 -16.36
CA GLU A 125 -0.13 8.08 -17.52
C GLU A 125 0.49 8.53 -18.85
N LYS A 126 0.75 9.84 -18.97
CA LYS A 126 1.34 10.43 -20.18
C LYS A 126 2.84 10.14 -20.31
N ASN A 127 3.49 9.72 -19.23
CA ASN A 127 4.92 9.46 -19.19
C ASN A 127 5.17 7.95 -19.24
N THR A 128 5.54 7.48 -20.42
CA THR A 128 5.88 6.07 -20.66
C THR A 128 7.32 5.77 -20.30
N ILE A 129 7.57 4.57 -19.80
CA ILE A 129 8.90 4.16 -19.38
C ILE A 129 9.69 3.78 -20.62
N LYS A 130 10.79 4.50 -20.85
CA LYS A 130 11.69 4.31 -21.98
C LYS A 130 12.60 3.09 -21.76
N VAL A 131 13.09 2.52 -22.86
CA VAL A 131 13.98 1.35 -22.85
C VAL A 131 15.28 1.56 -22.06
N ALA A 132 15.74 2.82 -21.90
CA ALA A 132 16.93 3.15 -21.13
C ALA A 132 16.87 2.63 -19.69
N VAL A 133 15.74 2.83 -19.00
CA VAL A 133 15.52 2.37 -17.62
C VAL A 133 15.62 0.84 -17.54
N VAL A 134 15.03 0.13 -18.50
CA VAL A 134 15.05 -1.33 -18.53
C VAL A 134 16.45 -1.88 -18.81
N ARG A 135 17.25 -1.17 -19.63
CA ARG A 135 18.64 -1.53 -19.92
C ARG A 135 19.56 -1.29 -18.72
N GLU A 136 19.37 -0.17 -18.02
CA GLU A 136 20.08 0.14 -16.79
C GLU A 136 19.84 -0.93 -15.73
N LEU A 137 18.57 -1.28 -15.46
CA LEU A 137 18.21 -2.34 -14.54
C LEU A 137 18.86 -3.68 -14.91
N ARG A 138 18.90 -4.04 -16.19
CA ARG A 138 19.59 -5.25 -16.64
C ARG A 138 21.08 -5.25 -16.24
N GLY A 139 21.75 -4.11 -16.36
CA GLY A 139 23.14 -3.96 -15.94
C GLY A 139 23.30 -4.25 -14.44
N VAL A 140 22.43 -3.68 -13.62
CA VAL A 140 22.44 -3.89 -12.17
C VAL A 140 22.15 -5.35 -11.79
N VAL A 141 21.18 -5.99 -12.45
CA VAL A 141 20.87 -7.43 -12.22
C VAL A 141 22.11 -8.30 -12.46
N ALA A 142 22.89 -8.00 -13.50
CA ALA A 142 24.10 -8.74 -13.81
C ALA A 142 25.22 -8.50 -12.80
N SER A 143 25.45 -7.25 -12.36
CA SER A 143 26.49 -6.93 -11.36
C SER A 143 26.16 -7.46 -9.97
N GLU A 144 24.88 -7.48 -9.61
CA GLU A 144 24.37 -7.92 -8.31
C GLU A 144 24.11 -9.43 -8.20
N ASN A 145 24.43 -10.18 -9.25
CA ASN A 145 24.18 -11.62 -9.40
C ASN A 145 22.74 -12.02 -9.00
N ALA A 146 21.76 -11.25 -9.48
CA ALA A 146 20.35 -11.50 -9.23
C ALA A 146 19.71 -12.37 -10.34
N ASP A 147 18.70 -13.15 -9.98
CA ASP A 147 17.97 -14.02 -10.92
C ASP A 147 17.07 -13.23 -11.88
N GLY A 148 16.74 -11.98 -11.55
CA GLY A 148 15.97 -11.12 -12.44
C GLY A 148 15.75 -9.70 -11.93
N GLY A 149 15.24 -8.86 -12.83
CA GLY A 149 14.97 -7.44 -12.57
C GLY A 149 13.56 -7.07 -12.98
N TRP A 150 12.82 -6.41 -12.10
CA TRP A 150 11.45 -5.99 -12.34
C TRP A 150 11.35 -4.46 -12.36
N VAL A 151 10.67 -3.92 -13.38
CA VAL A 151 10.26 -2.51 -13.36
C VAL A 151 8.76 -2.44 -13.08
N VAL A 152 8.40 -1.75 -12.01
CA VAL A 152 7.01 -1.55 -11.58
C VAL A 152 6.60 -0.11 -11.79
N THR A 153 5.45 0.14 -12.42
CA THR A 153 4.99 1.51 -12.67
C THR A 153 3.47 1.67 -12.62
N THR A 154 3.03 2.89 -12.34
CA THR A 154 1.65 3.37 -12.45
C THR A 154 1.27 3.88 -13.85
N SER A 155 2.16 3.71 -14.82
CA SER A 155 2.01 4.08 -16.24
C SER A 155 2.17 2.84 -17.14
N THR A 156 2.64 3.00 -18.38
CA THR A 156 2.97 1.90 -19.30
C THR A 156 4.37 2.05 -19.91
N PHE A 157 4.82 1.02 -20.63
CA PHE A 157 6.14 0.92 -21.24
C PHE A 157 6.10 1.19 -22.74
N THR A 158 7.17 1.77 -23.28
CA THR A 158 7.30 1.91 -24.74
C THR A 158 7.43 0.54 -25.42
N LYS A 159 7.09 0.46 -26.71
CA LYS A 159 7.23 -0.77 -27.50
C LYS A 159 8.67 -1.33 -27.45
N ALA A 160 9.67 -0.46 -27.58
CA ALA A 160 11.07 -0.83 -27.47
C ALA A 160 11.45 -1.42 -26.10
N ALA A 161 10.88 -0.89 -25.00
CA ALA A 161 11.09 -1.44 -23.67
C ALA A 161 10.47 -2.84 -23.55
N LYS A 162 9.22 -3.02 -24.02
CA LYS A 162 8.53 -4.32 -24.03
C LYS A 162 9.27 -5.35 -24.88
N GLU A 163 9.75 -4.98 -26.07
CA GLU A 163 10.53 -5.86 -26.94
C GLU A 163 11.89 -6.23 -26.33
N PHE A 164 12.57 -5.27 -25.70
CA PHE A 164 13.83 -5.54 -25.03
C PHE A 164 13.64 -6.52 -23.87
N ALA A 165 12.62 -6.34 -23.03
CA ALA A 165 12.32 -7.28 -21.95
C ALA A 165 11.94 -8.66 -22.48
N LYS A 166 11.14 -8.76 -23.55
CA LYS A 166 10.80 -10.05 -24.18
C LYS A 166 12.02 -10.82 -24.69
N LYS A 167 13.06 -10.12 -25.18
CA LYS A 167 14.33 -10.74 -25.59
C LYS A 167 15.20 -11.16 -24.41
N ASN A 168 14.88 -10.72 -23.19
CA ASN A 168 15.65 -10.96 -21.97
C ASN A 168 14.78 -11.61 -20.91
N ASN A 169 14.80 -12.95 -20.84
CA ASN A 169 13.92 -13.75 -19.98
C ASN A 169 14.05 -13.51 -18.47
N ILE A 170 15.02 -12.69 -18.03
CA ILE A 170 15.24 -12.31 -16.63
C ILE A 170 14.58 -10.98 -16.25
N LEU A 171 14.00 -10.25 -17.21
CA LEU A 171 13.37 -8.95 -16.96
C LEU A 171 11.85 -9.07 -17.00
N LYS A 172 11.19 -8.53 -15.96
CA LYS A 172 9.73 -8.42 -15.91
C LYS A 172 9.31 -6.96 -15.93
N LEU A 173 8.34 -6.61 -16.77
CA LEU A 173 7.74 -5.28 -16.79
C LEU A 173 6.33 -5.41 -16.22
N ILE A 174 6.01 -4.58 -15.24
CA ILE A 174 4.71 -4.56 -14.54
C ILE A 174 4.14 -3.17 -14.71
N ASP A 175 3.18 -3.05 -15.63
CA ASP A 175 2.51 -1.78 -15.90
C ASP A 175 1.32 -1.56 -14.97
N SER A 176 0.57 -0.46 -15.17
CA SER A 176 -0.56 -0.15 -14.30
C SER A 176 -1.64 -1.23 -14.27
N SER A 177 -1.88 -1.95 -15.38
CA SER A 177 -2.85 -3.05 -15.40
C SER A 177 -2.32 -4.23 -14.60
N ASP A 178 -1.09 -4.67 -14.90
CA ASP A 178 -0.45 -5.79 -14.21
C ASP A 178 -0.36 -5.54 -12.70
N LEU A 179 0.02 -4.32 -12.31
CA LEU A 179 0.14 -3.90 -10.91
C LEU A 179 -1.19 -3.99 -10.18
N MET A 180 -2.27 -3.52 -10.79
CA MET A 180 -3.60 -3.55 -10.17
C MET A 180 -4.10 -4.99 -10.02
N ASP A 181 -3.78 -5.87 -10.97
CA ASP A 181 -4.18 -7.27 -10.88
C ASP A 181 -3.34 -8.04 -9.84
N ASP A 182 -2.04 -7.77 -9.75
CA ASP A 182 -1.19 -8.32 -8.69
C ASP A 182 -1.65 -7.84 -7.29
N MET A 183 -2.07 -6.57 -7.14
CA MET A 183 -2.62 -6.06 -5.88
C MET A 183 -3.96 -6.68 -5.51
N LYS A 184 -4.80 -7.04 -6.49
CA LYS A 184 -6.06 -7.76 -6.21
C LYS A 184 -5.76 -9.19 -5.75
N LYS A 185 -4.81 -9.86 -6.38
CA LYS A 185 -4.37 -11.21 -6.00
C LYS A 185 -3.76 -11.24 -4.61
N SER A 186 -3.06 -10.18 -4.19
CA SER A 186 -2.43 -10.13 -2.86
C SER A 186 -3.44 -10.07 -1.71
N LEU A 187 -4.70 -9.72 -2.00
CA LEU A 187 -5.80 -9.71 -1.02
C LEU A 187 -6.70 -10.95 -1.08
N ALA A 188 -6.44 -11.88 -2.01
CA ALA A 188 -7.22 -13.11 -2.21
C ALA A 188 -6.57 -14.28 -1.47
#